data_AF-A0A2T6ABV9-F1
#
_entry.id   AF-A0A2T6ABV9-F1
#
_cell.length_a   1.000
_cell.length_b   1.000
_cell.length_c   1.000
_cell.angle_alpha   90.00
_cell.angle_beta   90.00
_cell.angle_gamma   90.00
#
_symmetry.space_group_name_H-M   'P 1'
#
loop_
_entity.id
_entity.type
_entity.pdbx_description
1 polymer ?
#
loop_
_entity_poly.entity_id
_entity_poly.type
_entity_poly.pdbx_seq_one_letter_code
_entity_poly.pdbx_strand_id
1 'polypeptide(L)'
;MCLSAQVSFAASVFLVGGGTAISILALQRNKRYLPLALMPLFAGLQQFTEGFVWVGMNGNDPLTVLWGAMGFIFFTWFIWPIWVPFSVYVLEPDESSRKRLFLLLALIGLIFGLLLYIPHGLDSSMVVVEINNQSLAYEKSMWLDFMMPRWLTNTIYVTLITLPPALSHYKHVRHFALTLVAVIVVDIAFLQYAYISFFCLLAGLATLHLVYIILTNKCARECPELFA
;
A
#
# COMPACT_ATOMS: atom_id res chain seq x y z
N MET A 1 -2.87 -10.74 -17.08
CA MET A 1 -3.12 -11.55 -15.86
C MET A 1 -4.57 -11.33 -15.49
N CYS A 2 -5.28 -12.36 -15.01
CA CYS A 2 -6.68 -12.21 -14.57
C CYS A 2 -6.68 -12.19 -13.05
N LEU A 3 -7.37 -11.23 -12.44
CA LEU A 3 -7.57 -11.22 -11.00
C LEU A 3 -8.87 -11.97 -10.70
N SER A 4 -8.91 -12.64 -9.55
CA SER A 4 -10.09 -13.39 -9.14
C SER A 4 -10.17 -13.44 -7.62
N ALA A 5 -11.34 -13.82 -7.08
CA ALA A 5 -11.53 -14.04 -5.65
C ALA A 5 -10.43 -14.95 -5.06
N GLN A 6 -10.12 -16.04 -5.76
CA GLN A 6 -9.11 -17.01 -5.32
C GLN A 6 -7.72 -16.38 -5.23
N VAL A 7 -7.34 -15.55 -6.22
CA VAL A 7 -6.04 -14.84 -6.22
C VAL A 7 -5.98 -13.86 -5.04
N SER A 8 -7.02 -13.05 -4.84
CA SER A 8 -7.07 -12.07 -3.76
C SER A 8 -7.06 -12.73 -2.37
N PHE A 9 -7.85 -13.79 -2.15
CA PHE A 9 -7.83 -14.52 -0.88
C PHE A 9 -6.54 -15.28 -0.64
N ALA A 10 -5.94 -15.90 -1.67
CA ALA A 10 -4.64 -16.55 -1.53
C ALA A 10 -3.56 -15.53 -1.16
N ALA A 11 -3.49 -14.40 -1.88
CA ALA A 11 -2.58 -13.31 -1.56
C ALA A 11 -2.80 -12.80 -0.14
N SER A 12 -4.05 -12.63 0.28
CA SER A 12 -4.41 -12.24 1.65
C SER A 12 -3.83 -13.19 2.70
N VAL A 13 -4.02 -14.51 2.55
CA VAL A 13 -3.49 -15.50 3.51
C VAL A 13 -1.96 -15.40 3.62
N PHE A 14 -1.25 -15.34 2.49
CA PHE A 14 0.20 -15.23 2.50
C PHE A 14 0.69 -13.92 3.14
N LEU A 15 0.03 -12.80 2.82
CA LEU A 15 0.41 -11.47 3.29
C LEU A 15 0.06 -11.26 4.76
N VAL A 16 -1.11 -11.70 5.22
CA VAL A 16 -1.50 -11.66 6.64
C VAL A 16 -0.61 -12.57 7.47
N GLY A 17 -0.38 -13.80 7.01
CA GLY A 17 0.50 -14.75 7.70
C GLY A 17 1.93 -14.25 7.81
N GLY A 18 2.53 -13.85 6.68
CA GLY A 18 3.87 -13.28 6.63
C GLY A 18 4.00 -11.98 7.41
N GLY A 19 3.03 -11.08 7.27
CA GLY A 19 2.94 -9.79 7.97
C GLY A 19 2.82 -9.92 9.48
N THR A 20 2.03 -10.89 9.95
CA THR A 20 1.91 -11.17 11.39
C THR A 20 3.22 -11.72 11.95
N ALA A 21 3.81 -12.71 11.30
CA ALA A 21 5.06 -13.33 11.74
C ALA A 21 6.19 -12.29 11.86
N ILE A 22 6.32 -11.42 10.85
CA ILE A 22 7.36 -10.39 10.87
C ILE A 22 7.08 -9.26 11.84
N SER A 23 5.82 -8.88 12.05
CA SER A 23 5.44 -7.87 13.04
C SER A 23 5.81 -8.32 14.45
N ILE A 24 5.60 -9.60 14.77
CA ILE A 24 6.02 -10.20 16.05
C ILE A 24 7.54 -10.15 16.20
N LEU A 25 8.28 -10.53 15.15
CA LEU A 25 9.74 -10.46 15.18
C LEU A 25 10.26 -9.03 15.33
N ALA A 26 9.66 -8.06 14.64
CA ALA A 26 10.00 -6.65 14.75
C ALA A 26 9.77 -6.14 16.17
N LEU A 27 8.64 -6.48 16.80
CA LEU A 27 8.35 -6.13 18.21
C LEU A 27 9.40 -6.65 19.18
N GLN A 28 9.92 -7.86 18.95
CA GLN A 28 10.93 -8.49 19.81
C GLN A 28 12.34 -7.94 19.59
N ARG A 29 12.65 -7.51 18.36
CA ARG A 29 14.00 -7.06 17.98
C ARG A 29 14.18 -5.56 18.08
N ASN A 30 13.35 -4.79 17.38
CA ASN A 30 13.35 -3.33 17.44
C ASN A 30 11.98 -2.78 17.00
N LYS A 31 11.28 -2.14 17.94
CA LYS A 31 9.96 -1.55 17.72
C LYS A 31 9.93 -0.49 16.61
N ARG A 32 11.05 0.13 16.26
CA ARG A 32 11.15 1.09 15.13
C ARG A 32 10.86 0.43 13.77
N TYR A 33 11.05 -0.89 13.65
CA TYR A 33 10.69 -1.64 12.44
C TYR A 33 9.20 -1.99 12.35
N LEU A 34 8.44 -1.86 13.44
CA LEU A 34 7.06 -2.32 13.49
C LEU A 34 6.16 -1.72 12.40
N PRO A 35 6.17 -0.40 12.14
CA PRO A 35 5.31 0.17 11.09
C PRO A 35 5.59 -0.43 9.71
N LEU A 36 6.87 -0.65 9.41
CA LEU A 36 7.32 -1.26 8.15
C LEU A 36 6.92 -2.74 8.07
N ALA A 37 7.04 -3.46 9.19
CA ALA A 37 6.65 -4.87 9.32
C ALA A 37 5.13 -5.09 9.26
N LEU A 38 4.32 -4.07 9.53
CA LEU A 38 2.86 -4.11 9.41
C LEU A 38 2.37 -3.94 7.96
N MET A 39 3.21 -3.46 7.03
CA MET A 39 2.79 -3.26 5.64
C MET A 39 2.25 -4.53 4.96
N PRO A 40 2.92 -5.70 5.03
CA PRO A 40 2.34 -6.92 4.46
C PRO A 40 1.00 -7.28 5.08
N LEU A 41 0.82 -7.06 6.39
CA LEU A 41 -0.46 -7.31 7.06
C LEU A 41 -1.57 -6.42 6.49
N PHE A 42 -1.31 -5.12 6.32
CA PHE A 42 -2.26 -4.19 5.69
C PHE A 42 -2.56 -4.54 4.25
N ALA A 43 -1.55 -4.90 3.46
CA ALA A 43 -1.74 -5.37 2.09
C ALA A 43 -2.59 -6.67 2.06
N GLY A 44 -2.41 -7.55 3.04
CA GLY A 44 -3.20 -8.78 3.17
C GLY A 44 -4.66 -8.51 3.54
N LEU A 45 -4.93 -7.57 4.45
CA LEU A 45 -6.29 -7.11 4.75
C LEU A 45 -6.93 -6.42 3.55
N GLN A 46 -6.15 -5.64 2.79
CA GLN A 46 -6.62 -5.03 1.55
C GLN A 46 -6.98 -6.08 0.49
N GLN A 47 -6.17 -7.12 0.32
CA GLN A 47 -6.48 -8.22 -0.60
C GLN A 47 -7.66 -9.07 -0.12
N PHE A 48 -7.87 -9.18 1.20
CA PHE A 48 -9.06 -9.82 1.76
C PHE A 48 -10.34 -9.09 1.33
N THR A 49 -10.37 -7.76 1.48
CA THR A 49 -11.55 -6.96 1.12
C THR A 49 -11.80 -6.96 -0.39
N GLU A 50 -10.75 -6.97 -1.22
CA GLU A 50 -10.88 -7.16 -2.68
C GLU A 50 -11.44 -8.55 -3.04
N GLY A 51 -11.08 -9.59 -2.29
CA GLY A 51 -11.68 -10.92 -2.44
C GLY A 51 -13.20 -10.90 -2.23
N PHE A 52 -13.69 -10.11 -1.27
CA PHE A 52 -15.14 -9.92 -1.09
C PHE A 52 -15.79 -9.09 -2.19
N VAL A 53 -15.08 -8.13 -2.79
CA VAL A 53 -15.59 -7.43 -3.98
C VAL A 53 -15.89 -8.44 -5.08
N TRP A 54 -14.97 -9.38 -5.35
CA TRP A 54 -15.23 -10.46 -6.30
C TRP A 54 -16.42 -11.33 -5.92
N VAL A 55 -16.58 -11.69 -4.64
CA VAL A 55 -17.74 -12.47 -4.16
C VAL A 55 -19.04 -11.72 -4.43
N GLY A 56 -19.10 -10.43 -4.11
CA GLY A 56 -20.26 -9.58 -4.36
C GLY A 56 -20.56 -9.44 -5.85
N MET A 57 -19.55 -9.22 -6.70
CA MET A 57 -19.71 -9.11 -8.14
C MET A 57 -20.21 -10.41 -8.77
N ASN A 58 -19.67 -11.56 -8.36
CA ASN A 58 -20.11 -12.87 -8.87
C ASN A 58 -21.50 -13.27 -8.35
N GLY A 59 -21.85 -12.83 -7.14
CA GLY A 59 -23.13 -13.11 -6.49
C GLY A 59 -24.24 -12.10 -6.83
N ASN A 60 -23.95 -11.06 -7.64
CA ASN A 60 -24.83 -9.92 -7.86
C ASN A 60 -25.36 -9.29 -6.55
N ASP A 61 -24.48 -9.13 -5.56
CA ASP A 61 -24.79 -8.51 -4.27
C ASP A 61 -24.09 -7.15 -4.14
N PRO A 62 -24.79 -6.04 -4.43
CA PRO A 62 -24.22 -4.69 -4.36
C PRO A 62 -23.72 -4.29 -2.97
N LEU A 63 -24.30 -4.84 -1.90
CA LEU A 63 -23.92 -4.48 -0.53
C LEU A 63 -22.53 -5.05 -0.20
N THR A 64 -22.28 -6.30 -0.58
CA THR A 64 -20.97 -6.95 -0.43
C THR A 64 -19.91 -6.27 -1.31
N VAL A 65 -20.27 -5.85 -2.53
CA VAL A 65 -19.39 -5.06 -3.40
C VAL A 65 -19.00 -3.75 -2.71
N LEU A 66 -19.98 -2.99 -2.21
CA LEU A 66 -19.73 -1.70 -1.57
C LEU A 66 -18.86 -1.85 -0.33
N TRP A 67 -19.18 -2.80 0.56
CA TRP A 67 -18.39 -3.04 1.78
C TRP A 67 -16.95 -3.44 1.45
N GLY A 68 -16.76 -4.38 0.52
CA GLY A 68 -15.43 -4.82 0.10
C GLY A 68 -14.64 -3.70 -0.58
N ALA A 69 -15.29 -2.91 -1.42
CA ALA A 69 -14.68 -1.81 -2.15
C ALA A 69 -14.27 -0.69 -1.20
N MET A 70 -15.11 -0.32 -0.23
CA MET A 70 -14.78 0.64 0.81
C MET A 70 -13.57 0.17 1.64
N GLY A 71 -13.52 -1.11 2.01
CA GLY A 71 -12.37 -1.69 2.70
C GLY A 71 -11.09 -1.65 1.85
N PHE A 72 -11.18 -2.00 0.57
CA PHE A 72 -10.04 -1.96 -0.34
C PHE A 72 -9.51 -0.53 -0.54
N ILE A 73 -10.44 0.40 -0.79
CA ILE A 73 -10.15 1.80 -1.04
C ILE A 73 -9.60 2.50 0.21
N PHE A 74 -10.05 2.11 1.41
CA PHE A 74 -9.49 2.59 2.67
C PHE A 74 -7.97 2.37 2.74
N PHE A 75 -7.51 1.18 2.41
CA PHE A 75 -6.06 0.93 2.40
C PHE A 75 -5.39 1.67 1.26
N THR A 76 -5.94 1.58 0.03
CA THR A 76 -5.28 2.15 -1.14
C THR A 76 -5.17 3.67 -1.05
N TRP A 77 -6.26 4.38 -0.76
CA TRP A 77 -6.31 5.84 -0.83
C TRP A 77 -6.01 6.54 0.49
N PHE A 78 -6.35 5.94 1.63
CA PHE A 78 -6.14 6.58 2.92
C PHE A 78 -4.87 6.09 3.62
N ILE A 79 -4.71 4.79 3.82
CA ILE A 79 -3.61 4.28 4.66
C ILE A 79 -2.25 4.46 4.00
N TRP A 80 -2.03 4.05 2.75
CA TRP A 80 -0.67 4.05 2.17
C TRP A 80 0.02 5.41 2.08
N PRO A 81 -0.65 6.50 1.64
CA PRO A 81 -0.05 7.84 1.61
C PRO A 81 0.45 8.31 2.98
N ILE A 82 -0.15 7.82 4.06
CA ILE A 82 0.22 8.15 5.45
C ILE A 82 1.30 7.19 5.95
N TRP A 83 1.04 5.90 5.78
CA TRP A 83 1.74 4.84 6.47
C TRP A 83 3.17 4.65 5.96
N VAL A 84 3.38 4.83 4.65
CA VAL A 84 4.72 4.73 4.06
C VAL A 84 5.68 5.81 4.58
N PRO A 85 5.37 7.12 4.45
CA PRO A 85 6.23 8.16 5.02
C PRO A 85 6.34 8.05 6.54
N PHE A 86 5.27 7.68 7.25
CA PHE A 86 5.31 7.45 8.70
C PHE A 86 6.27 6.32 9.08
N SER A 87 6.27 5.21 8.33
CA SER A 87 7.16 4.08 8.60
C SER A 87 8.63 4.47 8.43
N VAL A 88 8.93 5.27 7.41
CA VAL A 88 10.29 5.81 7.22
C VAL A 88 10.64 6.80 8.32
N TYR A 89 9.74 7.70 8.72
CA TYR A 89 9.94 8.64 9.83
C TYR A 89 10.31 7.94 11.15
N VAL A 90 9.58 6.88 11.51
CA VAL A 90 9.82 6.13 12.75
C VAL A 90 11.16 5.41 12.72
N LEU A 91 11.54 4.89 11.56
CA LEU A 91 12.80 4.17 11.40
C LEU A 91 14.01 5.12 11.37
N GLU A 92 13.85 6.29 10.74
CA GLU A 92 14.92 7.26 10.50
C GLU A 92 15.64 7.68 11.80
N PRO A 93 17.00 7.74 11.80
CA PRO A 93 17.78 8.15 12.97
C PRO A 93 17.33 9.51 13.53
N ASP A 94 17.38 9.68 14.85
CA ASP A 94 16.95 10.91 15.52
C ASP A 94 17.80 12.14 15.12
N GLU A 95 19.06 11.93 14.79
CA GLU A 95 20.02 12.93 14.29
C GLU A 95 19.75 13.36 12.83
N SER A 96 18.92 12.63 12.07
CA SER A 96 18.70 12.90 10.65
C SER A 96 17.86 14.15 10.44
N SER A 97 18.41 15.14 9.73
CA SER A 97 17.69 16.36 9.33
C SER A 97 16.46 16.06 8.44
N ARG A 98 16.43 14.89 7.77
CA ARG A 98 15.32 14.44 6.91
C ARG A 98 14.14 13.91 7.69
N LYS A 99 14.29 13.62 8.99
CA LYS A 99 13.20 13.10 9.83
C LYS A 99 11.98 14.03 9.82
N ARG A 100 12.19 15.35 9.88
CA ARG A 100 11.11 16.35 9.77
C ARG A 100 10.39 16.32 8.41
N LEU A 101 11.14 16.09 7.33
CA LEU A 101 10.55 15.96 6.00
C LEU A 101 9.60 14.76 5.94
N PHE A 102 9.98 13.59 6.47
CA PHE A 102 9.12 12.42 6.47
C PHE A 102 7.85 12.59 7.31
N LEU A 103 7.94 13.29 8.44
CA LEU A 103 6.76 13.67 9.21
C LEU A 103 5.83 14.59 8.42
N LEU A 104 6.38 15.61 7.74
CA LEU A 104 5.60 16.50 6.87
C LEU A 104 4.93 15.73 5.72
N LEU A 105 5.65 14.81 5.07
CA LEU A 105 5.07 13.96 4.03
C LEU A 105 3.95 13.06 4.57
N ALA A 106 4.07 12.53 5.79
CA ALA A 106 3.00 11.76 6.43
C ALA A 106 1.76 12.61 6.74
N LEU A 107 1.95 13.86 7.17
CA LEU A 107 0.85 14.81 7.39
C LEU A 107 0.18 15.24 6.08
N ILE A 108 0.96 15.48 5.02
CA ILE A 108 0.44 15.73 3.68
C ILE A 108 -0.35 14.51 3.20
N GLY A 109 0.20 13.31 3.38
CA GLY A 109 -0.47 12.05 3.08
C GLY A 109 -1.77 11.86 3.87
N LEU A 110 -1.84 12.35 5.11
CA LEU A 110 -3.06 12.31 5.91
C LEU A 110 -4.14 13.20 5.30
N ILE A 111 -3.82 14.46 5.01
CA ILE A 111 -4.78 15.38 4.40
C ILE A 111 -5.22 14.84 3.03
N PHE A 112 -4.26 14.41 2.20
CA PHE A 112 -4.54 13.88 0.87
C PHE A 112 -5.38 12.61 0.92
N GLY A 113 -5.06 11.68 1.82
CA GLY A 113 -5.83 10.44 1.99
C GLY A 113 -7.24 10.69 2.51
N LEU A 114 -7.43 11.64 3.43
CA LEU A 114 -8.77 12.02 3.90
C LEU A 114 -9.61 12.58 2.75
N LEU A 115 -9.01 13.44 1.91
CA LEU A 115 -9.68 14.00 0.72
C LEU A 115 -10.04 12.91 -0.30
N LEU A 116 -9.20 11.88 -0.45
CA LEU A 116 -9.50 10.76 -1.34
C LEU A 116 -10.54 9.79 -0.75
N TYR A 117 -10.59 9.59 0.56
CA TYR A 117 -11.44 8.53 1.15
C TYR A 117 -12.82 9.02 1.62
N ILE A 118 -12.88 10.12 2.37
CA ILE A 118 -14.12 10.58 3.03
C ILE A 118 -15.31 10.74 2.07
N PRO A 119 -15.17 11.33 0.86
CA PRO A 119 -16.32 11.53 -0.03
C PRO A 119 -17.12 10.25 -0.32
N HIS A 120 -16.44 9.10 -0.45
CA HIS A 120 -17.05 7.79 -0.74
C HIS A 120 -17.88 7.24 0.41
N GLY A 121 -17.57 7.62 1.64
CA GLY A 121 -18.37 7.28 2.82
C GLY A 121 -19.62 8.15 2.97
N LEU A 122 -19.61 9.35 2.37
CA LEU A 122 -20.76 10.26 2.37
C LEU A 122 -21.74 9.96 1.24
N ASP A 123 -21.22 9.54 0.09
CA ASP A 123 -22.01 9.17 -1.08
C ASP A 123 -21.48 7.86 -1.68
N SER A 124 -22.20 6.77 -1.42
CA SER A 124 -21.85 5.43 -1.91
C SER A 124 -21.95 5.31 -3.43
N SER A 125 -22.66 6.23 -4.11
CA SER A 125 -22.72 6.23 -5.59
C SER A 125 -21.37 6.59 -6.23
N MET A 126 -20.45 7.19 -5.46
CA MET A 126 -19.08 7.47 -5.90
C MET A 126 -18.21 6.21 -5.94
N VAL A 127 -18.65 5.10 -5.33
CA VAL A 127 -17.93 3.82 -5.38
C VAL A 127 -18.40 3.04 -6.60
N VAL A 128 -17.67 3.23 -7.70
CA VAL A 128 -17.87 2.55 -8.98
C VAL A 128 -16.80 1.49 -9.16
N VAL A 129 -17.21 0.22 -9.12
CA VAL A 129 -16.38 -0.94 -9.39
C VAL A 129 -16.85 -1.61 -10.67
N GLU A 130 -15.93 -1.81 -11.61
CA GLU A 130 -16.22 -2.47 -12.89
C GLU A 130 -15.29 -3.65 -13.11
N ILE A 131 -15.74 -4.65 -13.88
CA ILE A 131 -14.87 -5.71 -14.36
C ILE A 131 -14.33 -5.29 -15.73
N ASN A 132 -13.04 -5.01 -15.80
CA ASN A 132 -12.34 -4.69 -17.03
C ASN A 132 -11.26 -5.75 -17.32
N ASN A 133 -11.36 -6.42 -18.47
CA ASN A 133 -10.44 -7.49 -18.88
C ASN A 133 -10.18 -8.55 -17.77
N GLN A 134 -11.27 -9.01 -17.12
CA GLN A 134 -11.22 -9.99 -16.02
C GLN A 134 -10.44 -9.50 -14.78
N SER A 135 -10.42 -8.19 -14.54
CA SER A 135 -9.88 -7.57 -13.33
C SER A 135 -10.82 -6.49 -12.79
N LEU A 136 -10.76 -6.22 -11.48
CA LEU A 136 -11.54 -5.15 -10.88
C LEU A 136 -10.88 -3.79 -11.15
N ALA A 137 -11.69 -2.87 -11.67
CA ALA A 137 -11.32 -1.51 -12.01
C ALA A 137 -12.00 -0.55 -11.02
N TYR A 138 -11.20 0.31 -10.38
CA TYR A 138 -11.63 1.31 -9.39
C TYR A 138 -11.42 2.75 -9.88
N GLU A 139 -10.96 2.92 -11.11
CA GLU A 139 -10.48 4.17 -11.67
C GLU A 139 -11.58 5.24 -11.67
N LYS A 140 -12.83 4.84 -11.94
CA LYS A 140 -13.99 5.75 -11.98
C LYS A 140 -14.44 6.24 -10.60
N SER A 141 -13.96 5.64 -9.53
CA SER A 141 -14.36 6.03 -8.19
C SER A 141 -13.71 7.34 -7.71
N MET A 142 -12.70 7.89 -8.39
CA MET A 142 -11.91 9.00 -7.82
C MET A 142 -12.60 10.37 -7.94
N TRP A 143 -13.26 10.81 -6.86
CA TRP A 143 -13.92 12.13 -6.78
C TRP A 143 -13.00 13.32 -7.08
N LEU A 144 -11.71 13.22 -6.75
CA LEU A 144 -10.74 14.30 -6.96
C LEU A 144 -10.58 14.73 -8.42
N ASP A 145 -11.02 13.91 -9.38
CA ASP A 145 -11.06 14.26 -10.80
C ASP A 145 -11.89 15.51 -11.11
N PHE A 146 -12.87 15.82 -10.25
CA PHE A 146 -13.66 17.04 -10.37
C PHE A 146 -12.86 18.30 -9.97
N MET A 147 -11.82 18.15 -9.15
CA MET A 147 -11.00 19.25 -8.62
C MET A 147 -9.64 19.38 -9.33
N MET A 148 -9.04 18.26 -9.75
CA MET A 148 -7.72 18.24 -10.37
C MET A 148 -7.57 17.08 -11.36
N PRO A 149 -6.68 17.19 -12.37
CA PRO A 149 -6.53 16.14 -13.36
C PRO A 149 -5.91 14.87 -12.76
N ARG A 150 -6.37 13.70 -13.22
CA ARG A 150 -5.94 12.38 -12.74
C ARG A 150 -4.44 12.18 -12.64
N TRP A 151 -3.69 12.67 -13.64
CA TRP A 151 -2.23 12.53 -13.67
C TRP A 151 -1.58 13.21 -12.47
N LEU A 152 -2.13 14.34 -12.00
CA LEU A 152 -1.62 15.06 -10.84
C LEU A 152 -1.89 14.28 -9.56
N THR A 153 -3.11 13.77 -9.38
CA THR A 153 -3.49 12.93 -8.24
C THR A 153 -2.62 11.69 -8.15
N ASN A 154 -2.42 10.98 -9.26
CA ASN A 154 -1.54 9.80 -9.32
C ASN A 154 -0.08 10.17 -9.04
N THR A 155 0.41 11.31 -9.54
CA THR A 155 1.78 11.77 -9.29
C THR A 155 2.02 12.09 -7.81
N ILE A 156 1.08 12.79 -7.16
CA ILE A 156 1.14 13.08 -5.73
C ILE A 156 1.15 11.77 -4.94
N TYR A 157 0.23 10.86 -5.24
CA TYR A 157 0.14 9.56 -4.59
C TYR A 157 1.44 8.76 -4.69
N VAL A 158 1.92 8.53 -5.92
CA VAL A 158 3.15 7.78 -6.18
C VAL A 158 4.35 8.44 -5.49
N THR A 159 4.43 9.76 -5.51
CA THR A 159 5.52 10.49 -4.84
C THR A 159 5.49 10.24 -3.33
N LEU A 160 4.31 10.30 -2.70
CA LEU A 160 4.16 10.07 -1.26
C LEU A 160 4.59 8.67 -0.82
N ILE A 161 4.38 7.65 -1.66
CA ILE A 161 4.75 6.26 -1.31
C ILE A 161 6.16 5.85 -1.78
N THR A 162 6.76 6.54 -2.76
CA THR A 162 8.10 6.19 -3.29
C THR A 162 9.22 7.07 -2.78
N LEU A 163 8.96 8.38 -2.61
CA LEU A 163 9.99 9.34 -2.22
C LEU A 163 10.52 9.09 -0.80
N PRO A 164 9.69 8.85 0.24
CA PRO A 164 10.21 8.58 1.57
C PRO A 164 11.18 7.39 1.62
N PRO A 165 10.83 6.19 1.12
CA PRO A 165 11.76 5.07 1.20
C PRO A 165 13.00 5.26 0.32
N ALA A 166 12.91 5.99 -0.79
CA ALA A 166 14.06 6.32 -1.64
C ALA A 166 15.08 7.25 -0.94
N LEU A 167 14.60 8.17 -0.09
CA LEU A 167 15.43 9.14 0.62
C LEU A 167 15.91 8.68 2.00
N SER A 168 15.38 7.55 2.50
CA SER A 168 15.70 7.02 3.84
C SER A 168 17.20 6.86 4.07
N HIS A 169 17.67 6.99 5.30
CA HIS A 169 19.06 6.74 5.67
C HIS A 169 19.52 5.32 5.29
N TYR A 170 18.66 4.33 5.53
CA TYR A 170 19.00 2.91 5.43
C TYR A 170 18.86 2.35 4.02
N LYS A 171 19.88 1.63 3.54
CA LYS A 171 19.95 1.11 2.16
C LYS A 171 18.86 0.09 1.86
N HIS A 172 18.50 -0.73 2.85
CA HIS A 172 17.49 -1.76 2.65
C HIS A 172 16.10 -1.17 2.37
N VAL A 173 15.77 -0.02 2.96
CA VAL A 173 14.56 0.75 2.65
C VAL A 173 14.63 1.38 1.25
N ARG A 174 15.81 1.82 0.81
CA ARG A 174 16.01 2.29 -0.58
C ARG A 174 15.84 1.17 -1.60
N HIS A 175 16.30 -0.05 -1.30
CA HIS A 175 16.06 -1.21 -2.16
C HIS A 175 14.57 -1.54 -2.26
N PHE A 176 13.80 -1.36 -1.17
CA PHE A 176 12.35 -1.47 -1.22
C PHE A 176 11.72 -0.41 -2.13
N ALA A 177 12.23 0.84 -2.13
CA ALA A 177 11.78 1.86 -3.08
C ALA A 177 12.02 1.46 -4.54
N LEU A 178 13.17 0.83 -4.84
CA LEU A 178 13.44 0.31 -6.19
C LEU A 178 12.43 -0.78 -6.59
N THR A 179 12.04 -1.66 -5.67
CA THR A 179 10.99 -2.64 -5.96
C THR A 179 9.63 -1.98 -6.21
N LEU A 180 9.28 -0.92 -5.48
CA LEU A 180 8.05 -0.16 -5.75
C LEU A 180 8.09 0.51 -7.14
N VAL A 181 9.21 1.11 -7.52
CA VAL A 181 9.38 1.70 -8.86
C VAL A 181 9.24 0.63 -9.95
N ALA A 182 9.84 -0.55 -9.75
CA ALA A 182 9.69 -1.66 -10.70
C ALA A 182 8.22 -2.09 -10.84
N VAL A 183 7.47 -2.18 -9.73
CA VAL A 183 6.03 -2.47 -9.74
C VAL A 183 5.27 -1.41 -10.53
N ILE A 184 5.53 -0.12 -10.29
CA ILE A 184 4.87 0.99 -11.02
C ILE A 184 5.15 0.91 -12.52
N VAL A 185 6.40 0.62 -12.92
CA VAL A 185 6.76 0.51 -14.33
C VAL A 185 6.02 -0.66 -14.99
N VAL A 186 5.96 -1.81 -14.33
CA VAL A 186 5.21 -2.98 -14.83
C VAL A 186 3.72 -2.66 -14.97
N ASP A 187 3.15 -1.98 -13.98
CA ASP A 187 1.74 -1.63 -13.94
C ASP A 187 1.36 -0.65 -15.08
N ILE A 188 2.14 0.42 -15.25
CA ILE A 188 1.95 1.40 -16.33
C ILE A 188 2.19 0.77 -17.72
N ALA A 189 3.14 -0.14 -17.85
CA ALA A 189 3.48 -0.72 -19.16
C ALA A 189 2.49 -1.79 -19.62
N PHE A 190 1.90 -2.56 -18.69
CA PHE A 190 1.17 -3.79 -19.05
C PHE A 190 -0.25 -3.88 -18.48
N LEU A 191 -0.61 -3.09 -17.45
CA LEU A 191 -1.80 -3.32 -16.62
C LEU A 191 -2.72 -2.09 -16.49
N GLN A 192 -2.60 -1.13 -17.42
CA GLN A 192 -3.37 0.13 -17.42
C GLN A 192 -4.89 -0.02 -17.32
N TYR A 193 -5.44 -1.18 -17.67
CA TYR A 193 -6.88 -1.46 -17.66
C TYR A 193 -7.47 -1.67 -16.26
N ALA A 194 -6.64 -1.98 -15.25
CA ALA A 194 -7.03 -2.19 -13.86
C ALA A 194 -5.85 -1.87 -12.91
N TYR A 195 -5.18 -0.75 -13.17
CA TYR A 195 -3.85 -0.46 -12.63
C TYR A 195 -3.89 -0.30 -11.10
N ILE A 196 -4.98 0.21 -10.53
CA ILE A 196 -5.09 0.37 -9.07
C ILE A 196 -5.05 -1.01 -8.38
N SER A 197 -5.78 -1.99 -8.91
CA SER A 197 -5.88 -3.33 -8.35
C SER A 197 -4.55 -4.09 -8.48
N PHE A 198 -3.94 -4.08 -9.67
CA PHE A 198 -2.65 -4.72 -9.90
C PHE A 198 -1.52 -4.09 -9.11
N PHE A 199 -1.45 -2.76 -9.06
CA PHE A 199 -0.49 -2.04 -8.24
C PHE A 199 -0.55 -2.51 -6.78
N CYS A 200 -1.77 -2.60 -6.21
CA CYS A 200 -1.94 -3.02 -4.81
C CYS A 200 -1.54 -4.47 -4.56
N LEU A 201 -1.87 -5.39 -5.46
CA LEU A 201 -1.45 -6.78 -5.37
C LEU A 201 0.08 -6.90 -5.46
N LEU A 202 0.69 -6.30 -6.49
CA LEU A 202 2.12 -6.40 -6.76
C LEU A 202 2.94 -5.67 -5.69
N ALA A 203 2.51 -4.50 -5.23
CA ALA A 203 3.13 -3.77 -4.13
C ALA A 203 2.98 -4.55 -2.82
N GLY A 204 1.82 -5.18 -2.59
CA GLY A 204 1.61 -6.09 -1.47
C GLY A 204 2.63 -7.23 -1.48
N LEU A 205 2.80 -7.92 -2.61
CA LEU A 205 3.82 -8.95 -2.77
C LEU A 205 5.25 -8.38 -2.65
N ALA A 206 5.49 -7.15 -3.09
CA ALA A 206 6.77 -6.47 -2.91
C ALA A 206 7.09 -6.24 -1.42
N THR A 207 6.10 -6.16 -0.52
CA THR A 207 6.37 -6.15 0.92
C THR A 207 6.95 -7.48 1.43
N LEU A 208 6.82 -8.60 0.70
CA LEU A 208 7.55 -9.84 1.03
C LEU A 208 9.05 -9.73 0.76
N HIS A 209 9.47 -8.86 -0.16
CA HIS A 209 10.90 -8.51 -0.28
C HIS A 209 11.40 -7.86 1.00
N LEU A 210 10.56 -7.06 1.65
CA LEU A 210 10.85 -6.49 2.96
C LEU A 210 10.95 -7.56 4.04
N VAL A 211 10.09 -8.58 3.97
CA VAL A 211 10.19 -9.78 4.83
C VAL A 211 11.52 -10.49 4.64
N TYR A 212 11.91 -10.73 3.39
CA TYR A 212 13.18 -11.33 3.06
C TYR A 212 14.36 -10.51 3.61
N ILE A 213 14.35 -9.18 3.44
CA ILE A 213 15.39 -8.28 3.93
C ILE A 213 15.56 -8.38 5.46
N ILE A 214 14.45 -8.33 6.20
CA ILE A 214 14.47 -8.37 7.67
C ILE A 214 14.93 -9.76 8.16
N LEU A 215 14.45 -10.85 7.55
CA LEU A 215 14.79 -12.22 7.97
C LEU A 215 16.21 -12.63 7.58
N THR A 216 16.67 -12.26 6.39
CA THR A 216 18.01 -12.65 5.90
C THR A 216 19.11 -11.69 6.32
N ASN A 217 18.74 -10.64 7.06
CA ASN A 217 19.60 -9.75 7.84
C ASN A 217 20.96 -9.46 7.19
N LYS A 218 20.94 -9.08 5.90
CA LYS A 218 22.13 -8.56 5.19
C LYS A 218 22.37 -7.08 5.49
N CYS A 219 21.75 -6.52 6.54
CA CYS A 219 22.07 -5.23 7.15
C CYS A 219 23.48 -5.23 7.79
N ALA A 220 24.47 -5.91 7.21
CA ALA A 220 25.80 -6.13 7.76
C ALA A 220 26.54 -4.83 8.16
N ARG A 221 26.12 -3.68 7.61
CA ARG A 221 26.64 -2.35 7.99
C ARG A 221 25.72 -1.54 8.91
N GLU A 222 24.42 -1.82 8.92
CA GLU A 222 23.37 -1.02 9.57
C GLU A 222 22.83 -1.69 10.85
N CYS A 223 23.06 -3.00 11.02
CA CYS A 223 22.65 -3.79 12.18
C CYS A 223 23.14 -3.27 13.54
N PRO A 224 24.38 -2.75 13.68
CA PRO A 224 24.85 -2.29 15.00
C PRO A 224 24.04 -1.10 15.53
N GLU A 225 23.52 -0.23 14.67
CA GLU A 225 22.72 0.94 15.10
C GLU A 225 21.25 0.57 15.37
N LEU A 226 20.77 -0.49 14.72
CA LEU A 226 19.36 -0.87 14.72
C LEU A 226 19.02 -2.06 15.64
N PHE A 227 19.97 -2.90 16.00
CA PHE A 227 19.74 -4.10 16.81
C PHE A 227 20.69 -4.20 18.02
N ALA A 228 21.37 -3.11 18.38
CA ALA A 228 22.12 -3.02 19.64
C ALA A 228 21.20 -3.03 20.87
#